data_AF-A0A836ZEN5-F1
#
_entry.id   AF-A0A836ZEN5-F1
#
_cell.length_a   1.000
_cell.length_b   1.000
_cell.length_c   1.000
_cell.angle_alpha   90.00
_cell.angle_beta   90.00
_cell.angle_gamma   90.00
#
_symmetry.space_group_name_H-M   'P 1'
#
loop_
_entity.id
_entity.type
_entity.pdbx_description
1 polymer ?
#
loop_
_entity_poly.entity_id
_entity_poly.type
_entity_poly.pdbx_seq_one_letter_code
_entity_poly.pdbx_strand_id
1 'polypeptide(L)'
;MRVRVYIAGPMTGYENFNREAFHKAEEELKREGHTVLNPAVLPDGLTQPHYMDICMAMIRCVDAIYMLNGWQRSAGAKAELALAEKLGHAVIYQEVAQ
;
A
#
# COMPACT_ATOMS: atom_id res chain seq x y z
N MET A 1 19.89 -3.78 -0.68
CA MET A 1 19.42 -4.09 0.69
C MET A 1 17.99 -4.61 0.57
N ARG A 2 17.63 -5.64 1.33
CA ARG A 2 16.25 -6.11 1.41
C ARG A 2 15.46 -5.17 2.33
N VAL A 3 14.43 -4.54 1.79
CA VAL A 3 13.61 -3.52 2.47
C VAL A 3 12.19 -4.06 2.61
N ARG A 4 11.51 -3.76 3.71
CA ARG A 4 10.08 -4.06 3.87
C ARG A 4 9.27 -2.91 3.30
N VAL A 5 8.33 -3.21 2.41
CA VAL A 5 7.57 -2.21 1.66
C VAL A 5 6.08 -2.47 1.83
N TYR A 6 5.33 -1.45 2.25
CA TYR A 6 3.86 -1.49 2.28
C TYR A 6 3.30 -0.86 1.00
N ILE A 7 2.34 -1.49 0.32
CA ILE A 7 1.70 -0.89 -0.86
C ILE A 7 0.42 -0.16 -0.44
N ALA A 8 0.32 1.11 -0.82
CA ALA A 8 -0.83 1.97 -0.53
C ALA A 8 -1.43 2.53 -1.82
N GLY A 9 -2.75 2.58 -1.92
CA GLY A 9 -3.42 3.01 -3.15
C GLY A 9 -4.95 3.10 -3.03
N PRO A 10 -5.62 3.53 -4.11
CA PRO A 10 -7.09 3.49 -4.15
C PRO A 10 -7.60 2.05 -4.29
N MET A 11 -8.60 1.68 -3.49
CA MET A 11 -9.31 0.39 -3.58
C MET A 11 -10.83 0.60 -3.74
N THR A 12 -11.44 1.43 -2.88
CA THR A 12 -12.88 1.70 -2.90
C THR A 12 -13.31 2.38 -4.20
N GLY A 13 -14.36 1.85 -4.84
CA GLY A 13 -14.94 2.41 -6.07
C GLY A 13 -14.24 1.98 -7.36
N TYR A 14 -13.24 1.09 -7.28
CA TYR A 14 -12.57 0.48 -8.43
C TYR A 14 -13.10 -0.92 -8.70
N GLU A 15 -13.07 -1.34 -9.96
CA GLU A 15 -13.34 -2.73 -10.35
C GLU A 15 -12.39 -3.67 -9.60
N ASN A 16 -12.94 -4.78 -9.07
CA ASN A 16 -12.21 -5.76 -8.26
C ASN A 16 -11.34 -5.14 -7.15
N PHE A 17 -11.78 -4.02 -6.57
CA PHE A 17 -11.07 -3.26 -5.54
C PHE A 17 -9.62 -2.89 -5.92
N ASN A 18 -9.35 -2.73 -7.22
CA ASN A 18 -8.01 -2.45 -7.75
C ASN A 18 -6.95 -3.52 -7.38
N ARG A 19 -7.35 -4.73 -6.98
CA ARG A 19 -6.43 -5.80 -6.50
C ARG A 19 -5.34 -6.12 -7.52
N GLU A 20 -5.64 -6.03 -8.82
CA GLU A 20 -4.66 -6.24 -9.89
C GLU A 20 -3.48 -5.28 -9.82
N ALA A 21 -3.72 -3.98 -9.59
CA ALA A 21 -2.64 -2.99 -9.49
C ALA A 21 -1.74 -3.25 -8.26
N PHE A 22 -2.35 -3.66 -7.15
CA PHE A 22 -1.62 -4.04 -5.93
C PHE A 22 -0.77 -5.29 -6.15
N HIS A 23 -1.30 -6.34 -6.77
CA HIS A 23 -0.55 -7.56 -7.04
C HIS A 23 0.58 -7.34 -8.06
N LYS A 24 0.34 -6.53 -9.09
CA LYS A 24 1.39 -6.16 -10.05
C LYS A 24 2.56 -5.45 -9.36
N ALA A 25 2.27 -4.44 -8.54
CA ALA A 25 3.30 -3.74 -7.77
C ALA A 25 4.01 -4.68 -6.78
N GLU A 26 3.28 -5.61 -6.17
CA GLU A 26 3.86 -6.63 -5.28
C GLU A 26 4.86 -7.53 -6.02
N GLU A 27 4.53 -7.99 -7.23
CA GLU A 27 5.42 -8.80 -8.06
C GLU A 27 6.68 -8.04 -8.46
N GLU A 28 6.54 -6.78 -8.89
CA GLU A 28 7.65 -5.91 -9.27
C GLU A 28 8.61 -5.67 -8.10
N LEU A 29 8.09 -5.28 -6.94
CA LEU A 29 8.89 -5.04 -5.73
C LEU A 29 9.54 -6.32 -5.19
N LYS A 30 8.85 -7.47 -5.27
CA LYS A 30 9.44 -8.77 -4.90
C LYS A 30 10.59 -9.14 -5.83
N ARG A 31 10.46 -8.87 -7.14
CA ARG A 31 11.53 -9.11 -8.14
C ARG A 31 12.76 -8.26 -7.87
N GLU A 32 12.60 -7.07 -7.30
CA GLU A 32 13.69 -6.20 -6.83
C GLU A 32 14.32 -6.68 -5.50
N GLY A 33 13.76 -7.74 -4.88
CA GLY A 33 14.27 -8.35 -3.66
C GLY A 33 13.67 -7.80 -2.37
N HIS A 34 12.57 -7.04 -2.44
CA HIS A 34 11.88 -6.49 -1.28
C HIS A 34 10.94 -7.50 -0.60
N THR A 35 10.64 -7.27 0.67
CA THR A 35 9.58 -7.99 1.39
C THR A 35 8.33 -7.12 1.37
N VAL A 36 7.28 -7.56 0.69
CA VAL A 36 6.11 -6.71 0.42
C VAL A 36 4.95 -7.07 1.35
N LEU A 37 4.35 -6.05 1.93
CA LEU A 37 3.08 -6.13 2.66
C LEU A 37 2.00 -5.49 1.78
N ASN A 38 1.08 -6.32 1.30
CA ASN A 38 0.04 -5.92 0.36
C ASN A 38 -1.34 -6.03 1.04
N PRO A 39 -2.08 -4.93 1.27
CA PRO A 39 -3.41 -4.98 1.88
C PRO A 39 -4.46 -5.68 1.00
N ALA A 40 -4.21 -5.82 -0.31
CA ALA A 40 -5.09 -6.52 -1.23
C ALA A 40 -5.15 -8.04 -1.01
N VAL A 41 -4.42 -8.61 -0.04
CA VAL A 41 -4.59 -10.02 0.37
C VAL A 41 -5.61 -10.19 1.49
N LEU A 42 -6.05 -9.09 2.11
CA LEU A 42 -7.02 -9.15 3.21
C LEU A 42 -8.36 -9.68 2.70
N PRO A 43 -9.06 -10.53 3.50
CA PRO A 43 -10.33 -11.12 3.12
C PRO A 43 -11.42 -10.05 3.02
N ASP A 44 -12.46 -10.36 2.25
CA ASP A 44 -13.68 -9.56 2.23
C ASP A 44 -14.49 -9.71 3.53
N GLY A 45 -15.46 -8.84 3.76
CA GLY A 45 -16.37 -8.90 4.91
C GLY A 45 -15.92 -8.13 6.15
N LEU A 46 -14.80 -7.41 6.08
CA LEU A 46 -14.38 -6.49 7.13
C LEU A 46 -14.98 -5.09 6.90
N THR A 47 -15.11 -4.33 7.98
CA THR A 47 -15.52 -2.93 7.90
C THR A 47 -14.32 -2.07 7.52
N GLN A 48 -14.56 -0.87 6.99
CA GLN A 48 -13.47 0.06 6.67
C GLN A 48 -12.56 0.36 7.87
N PRO A 49 -13.06 0.58 9.11
CA PRO A 49 -12.20 0.72 10.28
C PRO A 49 -11.33 -0.51 10.57
N HIS A 50 -11.86 -1.73 10.42
CA HIS A 50 -11.05 -2.94 10.61
C HIS A 50 -9.90 -3.02 9.60
N TYR A 51 -10.15 -2.69 8.33
CA TYR A 51 -9.08 -2.61 7.34
C TYR A 51 -8.03 -1.57 7.74
N MET A 52 -8.45 -0.38 8.18
CA MET A 52 -7.50 0.66 8.61
C MET A 52 -6.63 0.20 9.79
N ASP A 53 -7.21 -0.46 10.80
CA ASP A 53 -6.45 -0.95 11.96
C ASP A 53 -5.36 -1.94 11.55
N ILE A 54 -5.69 -2.88 10.65
CA ILE A 54 -4.76 -3.87 10.13
C ILE A 54 -3.68 -3.19 9.26
N CYS A 55 -4.08 -2.30 8.34
CA CYS A 55 -3.16 -1.56 7.46
C CYS A 55 -2.19 -0.69 8.26
N MET A 56 -2.67 0.03 9.28
CA MET A 56 -1.81 0.82 10.16
C MET A 56 -0.83 -0.06 10.95
N ALA A 57 -1.24 -1.27 11.35
CA ALA A 57 -0.33 -2.22 11.96
C ALA A 57 0.76 -2.71 10.99
N MET A 58 0.42 -2.98 9.73
CA MET A 58 1.39 -3.31 8.68
C MET A 58 2.40 -2.18 8.47
N ILE A 59 1.94 -0.93 8.39
CA ILE A 59 2.79 0.24 8.17
C ILE A 59 3.83 0.40 9.27
N ARG A 60 3.49 0.17 10.54
CA ARG A 60 4.45 0.25 11.66
C ARG A 60 5.63 -0.71 11.55
N CYS A 61 5.54 -1.73 10.70
CA CYS A 61 6.53 -2.80 10.57
C CYS A 61 7.33 -2.74 9.26
N VAL A 62 7.17 -1.70 8.44
CA VAL A 62 7.90 -1.53 7.18
C VAL A 62 8.97 -0.45 7.27
N ASP A 63 9.84 -0.42 6.28
CA ASP A 63 10.89 0.58 6.14
C ASP A 63 10.46 1.65 5.11
N ALA A 64 9.58 1.29 4.17
CA ALA A 64 9.06 2.18 3.13
C ALA A 64 7.58 1.93 2.82
N ILE A 65 6.92 2.96 2.30
CA ILE A 65 5.59 2.90 1.70
C ILE A 65 5.68 3.17 0.19
N TYR A 66 5.01 2.34 -0.60
CA TYR A 66 4.92 2.46 -2.05
C TYR A 66 3.52 2.91 -2.46
N MET A 67 3.42 4.12 -3.00
CA MET A 67 2.18 4.80 -3.32
C MET A 67 1.79 4.55 -4.78
N LEU A 68 0.70 3.81 -4.99
CA LEU A 68 0.13 3.55 -6.32
C LEU A 68 -0.47 4.82 -6.94
N ASN A 69 -0.54 4.83 -8.26
CA ASN A 69 -1.14 5.92 -9.03
C ASN A 69 -2.59 6.20 -8.59
N GLY A 70 -2.91 7.49 -8.43
CA GLY A 70 -4.23 7.94 -7.97
C GLY A 70 -4.43 7.92 -6.46
N TRP A 71 -3.39 7.62 -5.65
CA TRP A 71 -3.45 7.65 -4.18
C TRP A 71 -4.00 8.96 -3.61
N GLN A 72 -3.80 10.09 -4.27
CA GLN A 72 -4.26 11.43 -3.83
C GLN A 72 -5.79 11.47 -3.64
N ARG A 73 -6.52 10.63 -4.39
CA ARG A 73 -7.98 10.51 -4.35
C ARG A 73 -8.47 9.51 -3.29
N SER A 74 -7.58 8.67 -2.74
CA SER A 74 -7.92 7.66 -1.74
C SER A 74 -7.79 8.24 -0.33
N ALA A 75 -8.91 8.30 0.41
CA ALA A 75 -8.88 8.72 1.81
C ALA A 75 -8.03 7.78 2.68
N GLY A 76 -8.11 6.46 2.42
CA GLY A 76 -7.28 5.44 3.08
C GLY A 76 -5.80 5.65 2.79
N ALA A 77 -5.40 5.74 1.52
CA ALA A 77 -3.99 5.91 1.16
C ALA A 77 -3.37 7.20 1.71
N LYS A 78 -4.16 8.29 1.81
CA LYS A 78 -3.72 9.53 2.48
C LYS A 78 -3.49 9.34 3.98
N ALA A 79 -4.35 8.60 4.66
CA ALA A 79 -4.17 8.28 6.08
C ALA A 79 -2.93 7.40 6.31
N GLU A 80 -2.72 6.41 5.44
CA GLU A 80 -1.55 5.53 5.44
C GLU A 80 -0.25 6.31 5.21
N LEU A 81 -0.24 7.22 4.23
CA LEU A 81 0.90 8.10 3.97
C LEU A 81 1.22 8.98 5.17
N ALA A 82 0.22 9.62 5.78
CA ALA A 82 0.43 10.47 6.95
C ALA A 82 1.06 9.71 8.13
N LEU A 83 0.64 8.46 8.35
CA LEU A 83 1.26 7.58 9.35
C LEU A 83 2.71 7.25 8.98
N ALA A 84 2.97 6.88 7.72
CA ALA A 84 4.31 6.54 7.26
C ALA A 84 5.28 7.72 7.40
N GLU A 85 4.86 8.93 7.03
CA GLU A 85 5.63 10.17 7.20
C GLU A 85 5.90 10.44 8.68
N LYS A 86 4.89 10.27 9.55
CA LYS A 86 5.04 10.45 11.00
C LYS A 86 6.08 9.50 11.60
N LEU A 87 6.18 8.29 11.07
CA LEU A 87 7.13 7.26 11.51
C LEU A 87 8.51 7.38 10.85
N GLY A 88 8.68 8.29 9.89
CA GLY A 88 9.93 8.48 9.16
C GLY A 88 10.24 7.38 8.15
N HIS A 89 9.21 6.67 7.66
CA HIS A 89 9.39 5.70 6.59
C HIS A 89 9.71 6.38 5.26
N ALA A 90 10.48 5.71 4.41
CA ALA A 90 10.73 6.20 3.06
C ALA A 90 9.42 6.15 2.25
N VAL A 91 9.14 7.21 1.48
CA VAL A 91 7.97 7.29 0.60
C VAL A 91 8.42 7.15 -0.84
N ILE A 92 7.89 6.15 -1.53
CA ILE A 92 8.18 5.84 -2.93
C ILE A 92 6.86 5.98 -3.70
N TYR A 93 6.91 6.61 -4.87
CA TYR A 93 5.74 6.78 -5.73
C TYR A 93 5.88 5.91 -6.97
N GLN A 94 4.77 5.30 -7.38
CA GLN A 94 4.72 4.55 -8.63
C GLN A 94 5.08 5.46 -9.81
N GLU A 95 6.04 5.04 -10.62
CA GLU A 95 6.36 5.74 -11.86
C GLU A 95 5.20 5.61 -12.84
N VAL A 96 4.83 6.73 -13.46
CA VAL A 96 3.89 6.69 -14.58
C VAL A 96 4.68 6.19 -15.78
N ALA A 97 4.38 4.98 -16.26
CA ALA A 97 4.90 4.51 -17.53
C ALA A 97 4.52 5.55 -18.62
N GLN A 98 5.53 6.13 -19.27
CA GLN A 98 5.34 7.03 -20.40
C GLN A 98 4.72 6.31 -21.59
#